data_AF-A0A853CP26-F1
#
_entry.id   AF-A0A853CP26-F1
#
_cell.length_a   1.000
_cell.length_b   1.000
_cell.length_c   1.000
_cell.angle_alpha   90.00
_cell.angle_beta   90.00
_cell.angle_gamma   90.00
#
_symmetry.space_group_name_H-M   'P 1'
#
loop_
_entity.id
_entity.type
_entity.pdbx_description
1 polymer ?
#
loop_
_entity_poly.entity_id
_entity_poly.type
_entity_poly.pdbx_seq_one_letter_code
_entity_poly.pdbx_strand_id
1 'polypeptide(L)'
;MSSELRWAVTDGPAGTHAVELPADPAGARLVVTHYRGRFWCSTHAGGCGERLVAGARGFRHADTAAWCRFAEADAGPAYEHLRYEPALTAWLAEQGFGPRTRTLQAPDGAVDLQIVVDEVDAVLEVQLAPLPDVAWRERDDADRAQHRHVTWLYGPGAESAAVTEAAVRGLALELRRQNRGLIVGVRDVDERVRWVPLSSCRLTPDGFAAPGVEQARAVHRRRTTERRTAARRVAGHAPTGPEQLTFPV
;
A
#
# COMPACT_ATOMS: atom_id res chain seq x y z
N MET A 1 -7.98 11.57 30.05
CA MET A 1 -9.19 11.62 29.22
C MET A 1 -9.20 10.30 28.47
N SER A 2 -10.21 9.45 28.64
CA SER A 2 -10.27 8.15 27.96
C SER A 2 -10.20 8.40 26.45
N SER A 3 -9.14 7.93 25.79
CA SER A 3 -9.07 8.02 24.33
C SER A 3 -10.14 7.11 23.73
N GLU A 4 -10.95 7.63 22.81
CA GLU A 4 -11.97 6.83 22.10
C GLU A 4 -11.33 6.28 20.81
N LEU A 5 -11.45 4.97 20.60
CA LEU A 5 -10.92 4.28 19.43
C LEU A 5 -11.78 4.57 18.21
N ARG A 6 -11.18 4.97 17.08
CA ARG A 6 -11.95 5.14 15.84
C ARG A 6 -12.25 3.83 15.12
N TRP A 7 -11.55 2.75 15.48
CA TRP A 7 -11.55 1.49 14.74
C TRP A 7 -11.99 0.31 15.59
N ALA A 8 -12.67 -0.64 14.96
CA ALA A 8 -13.07 -1.91 15.53
C ALA A 8 -13.18 -2.97 14.43
N VAL A 9 -13.32 -4.24 14.81
CA VAL A 9 -13.78 -5.32 13.91
C VAL A 9 -15.17 -5.79 14.30
N THR A 10 -15.90 -6.38 13.34
CA THR A 10 -17.34 -6.70 13.48
C THR A 10 -17.66 -8.19 13.44
N ASP A 11 -16.64 -9.01 13.17
CA ASP A 11 -16.68 -10.45 12.96
C ASP A 11 -16.05 -11.26 14.10
N GLY A 12 -15.72 -10.60 15.22
CA GLY A 12 -15.24 -11.23 16.45
C GLY A 12 -13.87 -10.71 16.91
N PRO A 13 -13.32 -11.25 18.01
CA PRO A 13 -12.06 -10.77 18.61
C PRO A 13 -10.82 -11.00 17.72
N ALA A 14 -10.82 -12.09 16.95
CA ALA A 14 -9.83 -12.38 15.91
C ALA A 14 -10.37 -12.01 14.52
N GLY A 15 -11.29 -11.05 14.45
CA GLY A 15 -11.90 -10.61 13.21
C GLY A 15 -10.95 -9.78 12.34
N THR A 16 -11.22 -9.77 11.04
CA THR A 16 -10.51 -8.97 10.03
C THR A 16 -11.42 -7.96 9.35
N HIS A 17 -12.73 -7.98 9.62
CA HIS A 17 -13.67 -7.01 9.06
C HIS A 17 -13.62 -5.68 9.81
N ALA A 18 -12.57 -4.90 9.54
CA ALA A 18 -12.33 -3.60 10.16
C ALA A 18 -13.36 -2.54 9.69
N VAL A 19 -13.86 -1.78 10.65
CA VAL A 19 -14.76 -0.65 10.45
C VAL A 19 -14.24 0.57 11.19
N GLU A 20 -14.35 1.73 10.53
CA GLU A 20 -14.13 3.03 11.15
C GLU A 20 -15.48 3.55 11.63
N LEU A 21 -15.54 4.16 12.82
CA LEU A 21 -16.70 4.94 13.22
C LEU A 21 -16.60 6.33 12.57
N PRO A 22 -17.57 6.73 11.71
CA PRO A 22 -17.57 8.06 11.12
C PRO A 22 -17.65 9.14 12.22
N ALA A 23 -16.98 10.26 11.97
CA ALA A 23 -17.03 11.41 12.87
C ALA A 23 -18.42 12.06 12.91
N ASP A 24 -19.22 11.88 11.86
CA ASP A 24 -20.58 12.41 11.79
C ASP A 24 -21.58 11.51 12.56
N PRO A 25 -22.48 12.09 13.38
CA PRO A 25 -23.40 11.28 14.20
C PRO A 25 -24.37 10.39 13.42
N ALA A 26 -24.73 10.76 12.19
CA ALA A 26 -25.66 9.98 11.38
C ALA A 26 -24.99 8.70 10.85
N GLY A 27 -23.78 8.83 10.29
CA GLY A 27 -22.93 7.73 9.86
C GLY A 27 -22.57 6.79 11.01
N ALA A 28 -22.18 7.33 12.17
CA ALA A 28 -21.92 6.53 13.37
C ALA A 28 -23.14 5.68 13.76
N ARG A 29 -24.35 6.27 13.78
CA ARG A 29 -25.60 5.54 14.07
C ARG A 29 -25.88 4.44 13.05
N LEU A 30 -25.64 4.69 11.77
CA LEU A 30 -25.82 3.68 10.72
C LEU A 30 -24.89 2.49 10.93
N VAL A 31 -23.60 2.73 11.23
CA VAL A 31 -22.63 1.67 11.54
C VAL A 31 -23.08 0.86 12.76
N VAL A 32 -23.42 1.53 13.87
CA VAL A 32 -23.89 0.87 15.10
C VAL A 32 -25.12 0.01 14.87
N THR A 33 -26.09 0.52 14.11
CA THR A 33 -27.34 -0.18 13.79
C THR A 33 -27.07 -1.38 12.87
N HIS A 34 -26.28 -1.19 11.81
CA HIS A 34 -25.96 -2.22 10.84
C HIS A 34 -25.30 -3.44 11.49
N TYR A 35 -24.31 -3.19 12.35
CA TYR A 35 -23.57 -4.26 13.03
C TYR A 35 -24.19 -4.70 14.37
N ARG A 36 -25.30 -4.09 14.79
CA ARG A 36 -26.03 -4.40 16.04
C ARG A 36 -25.15 -4.31 17.29
N GLY A 37 -24.27 -3.31 17.34
CA GLY A 37 -23.37 -3.10 18.47
C GLY A 37 -22.30 -4.19 18.66
N ARG A 38 -22.04 -5.02 17.64
CA ARG A 38 -21.04 -6.09 17.67
C ARG A 38 -19.69 -5.55 17.19
N PHE A 39 -18.89 -5.08 18.13
CA PHE A 39 -17.59 -4.49 17.89
C PHE A 39 -16.55 -5.10 18.84
N TRP A 40 -15.34 -5.33 18.34
CA TRP A 40 -14.22 -5.85 19.12
C TRP A 40 -12.93 -5.13 18.81
N CYS A 41 -12.05 -5.11 19.80
CA CYS A 41 -10.66 -4.70 19.65
C CYS A 41 -9.88 -5.87 19.04
N SER A 42 -9.55 -5.84 17.75
CA SER A 42 -8.99 -6.98 17.02
C SER A 42 -7.61 -7.39 17.53
N THR A 43 -7.41 -8.68 17.76
CA THR A 43 -6.08 -9.25 18.05
C THR A 43 -5.17 -9.25 16.83
N HIS A 44 -5.72 -9.25 15.60
CA HIS A 44 -4.90 -9.11 14.38
C HIS A 44 -4.31 -7.71 14.21
N ALA A 45 -5.00 -6.69 14.73
CA ALA A 45 -4.41 -5.36 14.89
C ALA A 45 -3.46 -5.26 16.09
N GLY A 46 -3.22 -6.33 16.85
CA GLY A 46 -2.44 -6.30 18.10
C GLY A 46 -3.20 -5.74 19.31
N GLY A 47 -4.53 -5.70 19.24
CA GLY A 47 -5.43 -5.32 20.32
C GLY A 47 -5.70 -6.46 21.31
N CYS A 48 -6.59 -6.21 22.27
CA CYS A 48 -6.85 -7.11 23.40
C CYS A 48 -7.90 -8.20 23.15
N GLY A 49 -8.68 -8.13 22.07
CA GLY A 49 -9.80 -9.05 21.82
C GLY A 49 -11.10 -8.70 22.54
N GLU A 50 -11.10 -7.72 23.45
CA GLU A 50 -12.30 -7.39 24.20
C GLU A 50 -13.40 -6.74 23.35
N ARG A 51 -14.64 -6.87 23.83
CA ARG A 51 -15.80 -6.25 23.20
C ARG A 51 -15.77 -4.74 23.42
N LEU A 52 -16.03 -4.01 22.35
CA LEU A 52 -16.13 -2.56 22.35
C LEU A 52 -17.59 -2.11 22.36
N VAL A 53 -17.82 -0.98 23.02
CA VAL A 53 -19.08 -0.24 23.00
C VAL A 53 -18.90 0.99 22.14
N ALA A 54 -19.82 1.25 21.23
CA ALA A 54 -19.82 2.50 20.47
C ALA A 54 -20.26 3.67 21.35
N GLY A 55 -19.41 4.69 21.44
CA GLY A 55 -19.66 5.97 22.08
C GLY A 55 -19.99 7.07 21.06
N ALA A 56 -19.93 8.32 21.52
CA ALA A 56 -20.28 9.47 20.70
C ALA A 56 -19.16 9.89 19.72
N ARG A 57 -17.90 9.61 20.05
CA ARG A 57 -16.72 10.02 19.24
C ARG A 57 -15.84 8.83 18.81
N GLY A 58 -16.18 7.61 19.22
CA GLY A 58 -15.45 6.40 18.91
C GLY A 58 -15.95 5.20 19.74
N PHE A 59 -15.26 4.10 19.59
CA PHE A 59 -15.40 2.87 20.36
C PHE A 59 -14.64 2.95 21.68
N ARG A 60 -15.17 2.33 22.72
CA ARG A 60 -14.53 2.22 24.04
C ARG A 60 -14.60 0.78 24.53
N HIS A 61 -13.61 0.37 25.30
CA HIS A 61 -13.68 -0.90 26.03
C HIS A 61 -14.84 -0.83 27.04
N ALA A 62 -15.59 -1.92 27.17
CA ALA A 62 -16.74 -1.99 28.08
C ALA A 62 -16.28 -1.86 29.55
N ASP A 63 -15.18 -2.54 29.87
CA ASP A 63 -14.45 -2.38 31.12
C ASP A 63 -13.23 -1.48 30.87
N THR A 64 -12.74 -0.78 31.90
CA THR A 64 -11.50 0.01 31.81
C THR A 64 -10.30 -0.93 31.59
N ALA A 65 -10.10 -1.34 30.34
CA ALA A 65 -8.98 -2.16 29.91
C ALA A 65 -7.70 -1.31 29.86
N ALA A 66 -7.22 -0.90 31.04
CA ALA A 66 -5.99 -0.12 31.19
C ALA A 66 -4.74 -0.84 30.63
N TRP A 67 -4.85 -2.16 30.39
CA TRP A 67 -3.79 -3.00 29.84
C TRP A 67 -3.79 -3.07 28.30
N CYS A 68 -4.83 -2.59 27.63
CA CYS A 68 -4.88 -2.58 26.18
C CYS A 68 -3.97 -1.49 25.62
N ARG A 69 -3.08 -1.84 24.68
CA ARG A 69 -2.20 -0.86 24.01
C ARG A 69 -2.95 0.26 23.29
N PHE A 70 -4.22 0.03 22.96
CA PHE A 70 -5.10 0.97 22.29
C PHE A 70 -5.99 1.76 23.26
N ALA A 71 -5.76 1.69 24.56
CA ALA A 71 -6.51 2.49 25.53
C ALA A 71 -6.21 4.00 25.39
N GLU A 72 -5.00 4.37 24.96
CA GLU A 72 -4.52 5.76 24.88
C GLU A 72 -3.82 6.10 23.54
N ALA A 73 -3.79 5.18 22.58
CA ALA A 73 -3.07 5.32 21.30
C ALA A 73 -4.01 5.31 20.10
N ASP A 74 -3.64 6.01 19.01
CA ASP A 74 -4.37 5.90 17.75
C ASP A 74 -4.15 4.50 17.15
N ALA A 75 -5.21 3.70 17.14
CA ALA A 75 -5.18 2.35 16.58
C ALA A 75 -5.25 2.35 15.04
N GLY A 76 -5.54 3.48 14.39
CA GLY A 76 -5.72 3.56 12.93
C GLY A 76 -4.63 2.87 12.13
N PRO A 77 -3.34 3.20 12.32
CA PRO A 77 -2.24 2.56 11.60
C PRO A 77 -2.20 1.04 11.75
N ALA A 78 -2.57 0.52 12.93
CA ALA A 78 -2.56 -0.91 13.21
C ALA A 78 -3.74 -1.66 12.58
N TYR A 79 -4.86 -0.97 12.31
CA TYR A 79 -6.05 -1.54 11.66
C TYR A 79 -6.05 -1.41 10.14
N GLU A 80 -5.18 -0.56 9.58
CA GLU A 80 -5.27 -0.20 8.15
C GLU A 80 -5.13 -1.42 7.25
N HIS A 81 -4.20 -2.34 7.56
CA HIS A 81 -3.97 -3.57 6.79
C HIS A 81 -5.22 -4.46 6.68
N LEU A 82 -6.03 -4.54 7.74
CA LEU A 82 -7.27 -5.33 7.76
C LEU A 82 -8.30 -4.84 6.74
N ARG A 83 -8.18 -3.60 6.25
CA ARG A 83 -9.06 -3.05 5.22
C ARG A 83 -8.68 -3.46 3.81
N TYR A 84 -7.49 -4.01 3.62
CA TYR A 84 -6.92 -4.42 2.33
C TYR A 84 -6.76 -5.93 2.24
N GLU A 85 -6.27 -6.58 3.29
CA GLU A 85 -5.93 -8.01 3.31
C GLU A 85 -7.10 -8.91 2.87
N PRO A 86 -8.33 -8.80 3.40
CA PRO A 86 -9.41 -9.71 3.00
C PRO A 86 -9.79 -9.54 1.53
N ALA A 87 -9.77 -8.31 1.02
CA ALA A 87 -10.14 -8.03 -0.37
C ALA A 87 -9.07 -8.52 -1.36
N LEU A 88 -7.79 -8.37 -1.02
CA LEU A 88 -6.68 -8.90 -1.84
C LEU A 88 -6.66 -10.43 -1.82
N THR A 89 -6.86 -11.03 -0.64
CA THR A 89 -6.93 -12.49 -0.46
C THR A 89 -8.09 -13.08 -1.24
N ALA A 90 -9.29 -12.48 -1.16
CA ALA A 90 -10.45 -12.90 -1.92
C ALA A 90 -10.21 -12.79 -3.43
N TRP A 91 -9.64 -11.66 -3.90
CA TRP A 91 -9.31 -11.47 -5.31
C TRP A 91 -8.31 -12.50 -5.85
N LEU A 92 -7.33 -12.92 -5.04
CA LEU A 92 -6.39 -13.99 -5.42
C LEU A 92 -7.06 -15.37 -5.41
N ALA A 93 -7.91 -15.64 -4.41
CA ALA A 93 -8.67 -16.89 -4.34
C ALA A 93 -9.65 -17.04 -5.51
N GLU A 94 -10.29 -15.96 -5.95
CA GLU A 94 -11.15 -15.93 -7.15
C GLU A 94 -10.39 -16.29 -8.43
N GLN A 95 -9.06 -16.13 -8.44
CA GLN A 95 -8.17 -16.53 -9.54
C GLN A 95 -7.61 -17.95 -9.36
N GLY A 96 -7.99 -18.66 -8.29
CA GLY A 96 -7.56 -20.03 -8.01
C GLY A 96 -6.27 -20.15 -7.21
N PHE A 97 -5.78 -19.07 -6.60
CA PHE A 97 -4.56 -19.08 -5.78
C PHE A 97 -4.86 -19.27 -4.29
N GLY A 98 -3.93 -19.91 -3.56
CA GLY A 98 -3.93 -20.03 -2.11
C GLY A 98 -2.91 -19.10 -1.46
N PRO A 99 -3.16 -17.78 -1.39
CA PRO A 99 -2.18 -16.82 -0.90
C PRO A 99 -1.87 -17.02 0.59
N ARG A 100 -0.59 -16.81 0.94
CA ARG A 100 -0.14 -16.73 2.34
C ARG A 100 0.16 -15.28 2.69
N THR A 101 -0.46 -14.77 3.73
CA THR A 101 -0.29 -13.39 4.18
C THR A 101 0.66 -13.30 5.38
N ARG A 102 1.45 -12.23 5.41
CA ARG A 102 2.32 -11.87 6.53
C ARG A 102 2.21 -10.37 6.77
N THR A 103 2.04 -9.98 8.02
CA THR A 103 2.09 -8.58 8.44
C THR A 103 3.53 -8.15 8.68
N LEU A 104 3.91 -6.97 8.20
CA LEU A 104 5.21 -6.35 8.45
C LEU A 104 5.02 -5.08 9.29
N GLN A 105 5.60 -5.06 10.49
CA GLN A 105 5.49 -3.92 11.39
C GLN A 105 6.40 -2.77 10.92
N ALA A 106 5.83 -1.58 10.76
CA ALA A 106 6.57 -0.35 10.51
C ALA A 106 6.94 0.34 11.84
N PRO A 107 8.00 1.18 11.86
CA PRO A 107 8.45 1.85 13.08
C PRO A 107 7.42 2.76 13.75
N ASP A 108 6.46 3.28 12.99
CA ASP A 108 5.38 4.17 13.45
C ASP A 108 4.14 3.39 13.96
N GLY A 109 4.20 2.06 14.02
CA GLY A 109 3.11 1.20 14.44
C GLY A 109 2.10 0.90 13.32
N ALA A 110 2.34 1.39 12.11
CA ALA A 110 1.61 0.92 10.94
C ALA A 110 2.00 -0.51 10.57
N VAL A 111 1.12 -1.15 9.80
CA VAL A 111 1.30 -2.54 9.39
C VAL A 111 1.19 -2.61 7.88
N ASP A 112 2.29 -2.97 7.21
CA ASP A 112 2.28 -3.34 5.79
C ASP A 112 1.87 -4.82 5.64
N LEU A 113 1.52 -5.23 4.43
CA LEU A 113 1.23 -6.64 4.11
C LEU A 113 2.22 -7.17 3.08
N GLN A 114 2.68 -8.38 3.31
CA GLN A 114 3.33 -9.21 2.31
C GLN A 114 2.40 -10.38 1.98
N ILE A 115 2.03 -10.54 0.72
CA ILE A 115 1.17 -11.63 0.25
C ILE A 115 1.95 -12.49 -0.73
N VAL A 116 2.28 -13.71 -0.34
CA VAL A 116 3.05 -14.67 -1.14
C VAL A 116 2.09 -15.60 -1.87
N VAL A 117 2.34 -15.81 -3.16
CA VAL A 117 1.61 -16.72 -4.05
C VAL A 117 2.61 -17.68 -4.68
N ASP A 118 2.78 -18.83 -4.01
CA ASP A 118 3.81 -19.82 -4.36
C ASP A 118 3.58 -20.42 -5.77
N GLU A 119 2.32 -20.51 -6.20
CA GLU A 119 1.91 -21.12 -7.47
C GLU A 119 2.46 -20.40 -8.71
N VAL A 120 2.80 -19.12 -8.58
CA VAL A 120 3.38 -18.28 -9.64
C VAL A 120 4.70 -17.64 -9.23
N ASP A 121 5.27 -18.07 -8.11
CA ASP A 121 6.48 -17.50 -7.49
C ASP A 121 6.45 -15.96 -7.46
N ALA A 122 5.36 -15.45 -6.89
CA ALA A 122 5.10 -14.02 -6.82
C ALA A 122 4.84 -13.56 -5.38
N VAL A 123 5.21 -12.32 -5.12
CA VAL A 123 4.91 -11.61 -3.88
C VAL A 123 4.29 -10.25 -4.19
N LEU A 124 3.23 -9.92 -3.45
CA LEU A 124 2.62 -8.60 -3.43
C LEU A 124 3.01 -7.90 -2.13
N GLU A 125 3.81 -6.85 -2.24
CA GLU A 125 4.16 -5.95 -1.14
C GLU A 125 3.14 -4.81 -1.09
N VAL A 126 2.30 -4.78 -0.06
CA VAL A 126 1.33 -3.72 0.19
C VAL A 126 1.91 -2.77 1.23
N GLN A 127 2.50 -1.69 0.75
CA GLN A 127 3.07 -0.66 1.60
C GLN A 127 1.98 0.35 1.98
N LEU A 128 1.61 0.39 3.26
CA LEU A 128 0.58 1.28 3.78
C LEU A 128 1.17 2.48 4.52
N ALA A 129 2.41 2.37 4.99
CA ALA A 129 3.14 3.43 5.67
C ALA A 129 4.34 3.97 4.88
N PRO A 130 4.78 5.20 5.18
CA PRO A 130 6.04 5.71 4.63
C PRO A 130 7.20 4.80 5.01
N LEU A 131 8.02 4.44 4.03
CA LEU A 131 9.24 3.66 4.21
C LEU A 131 10.40 4.47 3.66
N PRO A 132 11.52 4.64 4.40
CA PRO A 132 12.70 5.30 3.85
C PRO A 132 13.24 4.56 2.62
N ASP A 133 13.73 5.29 1.62
CA ASP A 133 14.23 4.72 0.35
C ASP A 133 15.20 3.56 0.53
N VAL A 134 16.09 3.63 1.53
CA VAL A 134 17.05 2.55 1.82
C VAL A 134 16.34 1.28 2.29
N ALA A 135 15.43 1.40 3.25
CA ALA A 135 14.67 0.26 3.76
C ALA A 135 13.71 -0.32 2.70
N TRP A 136 13.16 0.52 1.82
CA TRP A 136 12.39 0.08 0.67
C TRP A 136 13.24 -0.75 -0.30
N ARG A 137 14.45 -0.29 -0.66
CA ARG A 137 15.37 -1.02 -1.52
C ARG A 137 15.81 -2.35 -0.91
N GLU A 138 16.17 -2.34 0.37
CA GLU A 138 16.56 -3.56 1.08
C GLU A 138 15.44 -4.60 1.08
N ARG A 139 14.19 -4.18 1.30
CA ARG A 139 13.03 -5.08 1.24
C ARG A 139 12.81 -5.61 -0.18
N ASP A 140 12.80 -4.72 -1.19
CA ASP A 140 12.61 -5.12 -2.59
C ASP A 140 13.73 -6.06 -3.08
N ASP A 141 14.99 -5.80 -2.73
CA ASP A 141 16.12 -6.66 -3.08
C ASP A 141 16.02 -8.04 -2.40
N ALA A 142 15.62 -8.08 -1.13
CA ALA A 142 15.41 -9.32 -0.39
C ALA A 142 14.30 -10.17 -1.02
N ASP A 143 13.16 -9.56 -1.37
CA ASP A 143 12.05 -10.25 -2.02
C ASP A 143 12.43 -10.73 -3.42
N ARG A 144 13.15 -9.91 -4.21
CA ARG A 144 13.61 -10.28 -5.56
C ARG A 144 14.68 -11.36 -5.56
N ALA A 145 15.41 -11.53 -4.45
CA ALA A 145 16.34 -12.64 -4.28
C ALA A 145 15.61 -13.98 -4.06
N GLN A 146 14.37 -13.95 -3.60
CA GLN A 146 13.59 -15.14 -3.24
C GLN A 146 12.47 -15.47 -4.22
N HIS A 147 11.95 -14.46 -4.93
CA HIS A 147 10.78 -14.57 -5.78
C HIS A 147 11.03 -14.02 -7.18
N ARG A 148 10.53 -14.74 -8.19
CA ARG A 148 10.60 -14.32 -9.60
C ARG A 148 9.83 -13.02 -9.86
N HIS A 149 8.69 -12.82 -9.20
CA HIS A 149 7.82 -11.66 -9.42
C HIS A 149 7.51 -10.90 -8.13
N VAL A 150 8.15 -9.74 -7.95
CA VAL A 150 7.84 -8.79 -6.86
C VAL A 150 7.03 -7.62 -7.40
N THR A 151 5.83 -7.43 -6.84
CA THR A 151 4.92 -6.32 -7.18
C THR A 151 4.61 -5.49 -5.95
N TRP A 152 4.91 -4.19 -6.00
CA TRP A 152 4.53 -3.25 -4.97
C TRP A 152 3.15 -2.64 -5.24
N LEU A 153 2.34 -2.53 -4.19
CA LEU A 153 1.04 -1.87 -4.15
C LEU A 153 1.07 -0.78 -3.08
N TYR A 154 1.16 0.47 -3.48
CA TYR A 154 1.32 1.61 -2.56
C TYR A 154 -0.02 2.14 -2.08
N GLY A 155 -0.28 2.01 -0.79
CA GLY A 155 -1.40 2.64 -0.12
C GLY A 155 -1.25 4.16 0.01
N PRO A 156 -2.26 4.85 0.56
CA PRO A 156 -2.27 6.32 0.68
C PRO A 156 -1.09 6.91 1.46
N GLY A 157 -0.54 6.18 2.43
CA GLY A 157 0.64 6.60 3.19
C GLY A 157 1.97 6.45 2.46
N ALA A 158 1.98 5.85 1.27
CA ALA A 158 3.19 5.49 0.52
C ALA A 158 3.27 6.11 -0.88
N GLU A 159 2.54 7.22 -1.13
CA GLU A 159 2.51 7.87 -2.45
C GLU A 159 3.90 8.37 -2.90
N SER A 160 4.74 8.85 -1.99
CA SER A 160 6.12 9.26 -2.32
C SER A 160 6.95 8.10 -2.86
N ALA A 161 6.82 6.90 -2.28
CA ALA A 161 7.49 5.69 -2.76
C ALA A 161 6.97 5.30 -4.16
N ALA A 162 5.66 5.42 -4.40
CA ALA A 162 5.07 5.20 -5.74
C ALA A 162 5.64 6.17 -6.79
N VAL A 163 5.80 7.45 -6.45
CA VAL A 163 6.41 8.45 -7.35
C VAL A 163 7.86 8.08 -7.66
N THR A 164 8.65 7.71 -6.65
CA THR A 164 10.03 7.29 -6.82
C THR A 164 10.14 6.03 -7.68
N GLU A 165 9.32 5.01 -7.41
CA GLU A 165 9.32 3.79 -8.22
C GLU A 165 8.93 4.07 -9.67
N ALA A 166 7.89 4.88 -9.92
CA ALA A 166 7.51 5.26 -11.27
C ALA A 166 8.68 5.94 -11.99
N ALA A 167 9.35 6.89 -11.37
CA ALA A 167 10.48 7.60 -11.95
C ALA A 167 11.66 6.67 -12.31
N VAL A 168 11.92 5.64 -11.50
CA VAL A 168 13.04 4.71 -11.67
C VAL A 168 12.71 3.53 -12.60
N ARG A 169 11.54 2.91 -12.42
CA ARG A 169 11.14 1.65 -13.08
C ARG A 169 10.11 1.83 -14.18
N GLY A 170 9.62 3.04 -14.37
CA GLY A 170 8.74 3.41 -15.47
C GLY A 170 7.25 3.32 -15.18
N LEU A 171 6.87 2.72 -14.04
CA LEU A 171 5.51 2.71 -13.52
C LEU A 171 5.51 2.40 -12.03
N ALA A 172 4.42 2.74 -11.35
CA ALA A 172 4.10 2.25 -10.01
C ALA A 172 2.61 1.89 -9.91
N LEU A 173 2.26 1.05 -8.95
CA LEU A 173 0.87 0.65 -8.69
C LEU A 173 0.42 1.21 -7.35
N GLU A 174 -0.59 2.07 -7.37
CA GLU A 174 -1.23 2.56 -6.15
C GLU A 174 -2.45 1.70 -5.81
N LEU A 175 -2.77 1.62 -4.51
CA LEU A 175 -3.90 0.89 -3.99
C LEU A 175 -4.79 1.82 -3.16
N ARG A 176 -6.06 1.91 -3.51
CA ARG A 176 -7.04 2.71 -2.78
C ARG A 176 -8.32 1.93 -2.54
N ARG A 177 -9.03 2.33 -1.48
CA ARG A 177 -10.39 1.86 -1.23
C ARG A 177 -11.38 2.77 -1.95
N GLN A 178 -12.40 2.16 -2.54
CA GLN A 178 -13.58 2.82 -3.06
C GLN A 178 -14.81 2.11 -2.47
N ASN A 179 -15.97 2.76 -2.41
CA ASN A 179 -17.18 2.25 -1.74
C ASN A 179 -17.59 0.79 -2.11
N ARG A 180 -17.12 0.24 -3.24
CA ARG A 180 -17.42 -1.12 -3.71
C ARG A 180 -16.24 -2.10 -3.67
N GLY A 181 -15.09 -1.73 -3.12
CA GLY A 181 -13.91 -2.59 -3.06
C GLY A 181 -12.60 -1.83 -3.26
N LEU A 182 -11.58 -2.53 -3.73
CA LEU A 182 -10.27 -1.95 -4.01
C LEU A 182 -10.17 -1.49 -5.47
N ILE A 183 -9.47 -0.38 -5.67
CA ILE A 183 -9.05 0.11 -6.97
C ILE A 183 -7.53 0.19 -7.02
N VAL A 184 -6.97 -0.11 -8.19
CA VAL A 184 -5.55 -0.05 -8.47
C VAL A 184 -5.30 1.10 -9.43
N GLY A 185 -4.35 1.97 -9.09
CA GLY A 185 -3.91 3.09 -9.90
C GLY A 185 -2.61 2.74 -10.60
N VAL A 186 -2.61 2.68 -11.93
CA VAL A 186 -1.36 2.56 -12.69
C VAL A 186 -0.80 3.97 -12.92
N ARG A 187 0.27 4.32 -12.21
CA ARG A 187 0.99 5.59 -12.36
C ARG A 187 2.11 5.44 -13.38
N ASP A 188 2.18 6.36 -14.35
CA ASP A 188 3.29 6.47 -15.30
C ASP A 188 4.34 7.52 -14.88
N VAL A 189 5.43 7.61 -15.65
CA VAL A 189 6.53 8.57 -15.40
C VAL A 189 6.15 10.04 -15.61
N ASP A 190 5.02 10.32 -16.24
CA ASP A 190 4.47 11.68 -16.39
C ASP A 190 3.44 11.97 -15.27
N GLU A 191 3.45 11.16 -14.19
CA GLU A 191 2.59 11.23 -13.01
C GLU A 191 1.09 11.03 -13.30
N ARG A 192 0.74 10.51 -14.48
CA ARG A 192 -0.65 10.21 -14.82
C ARG A 192 -1.05 8.90 -14.16
N VAL A 193 -2.19 8.91 -13.47
CA VAL A 193 -2.72 7.72 -12.81
C VAL A 193 -4.00 7.24 -13.48
N ARG A 194 -3.99 5.99 -13.95
CA ARG A 194 -5.19 5.31 -14.43
C ARG A 194 -5.75 4.39 -13.33
N TRP A 195 -6.89 4.77 -12.76
CA TRP A 195 -7.60 3.96 -11.78
C TRP A 195 -8.47 2.90 -12.45
N VAL A 196 -8.36 1.67 -11.96
CA VAL A 196 -9.19 0.52 -12.39
C VAL A 196 -9.64 -0.28 -11.18
N PRO A 197 -10.80 -0.95 -11.23
CA PRO A 197 -11.18 -1.92 -10.21
C PRO A 197 -10.14 -3.03 -10.08
N LEU A 198 -9.87 -3.51 -8.85
CA LEU A 198 -8.99 -4.66 -8.63
C LEU A 198 -9.46 -5.91 -9.40
N SER A 199 -10.77 -6.08 -9.56
CA SER A 199 -11.36 -7.16 -10.36
C SER A 199 -11.01 -7.12 -11.85
N SER A 200 -10.53 -5.98 -12.36
CA SER A 200 -9.98 -5.84 -13.72
C SER A 200 -8.49 -6.16 -13.81
N CYS A 201 -7.82 -6.37 -12.67
CA CYS A 201 -6.43 -6.81 -12.59
C CYS A 201 -6.33 -8.33 -12.50
N ARG A 202 -5.17 -8.88 -12.84
CA ARG A 202 -4.85 -10.30 -12.70
C ARG A 202 -3.43 -10.49 -12.21
N LEU A 203 -3.22 -11.51 -11.39
CA LEU A 203 -1.88 -12.04 -11.15
C LEU A 203 -1.66 -13.18 -12.16
N THR A 204 -0.59 -13.09 -12.96
CA THR A 204 -0.24 -14.09 -13.96
C THR A 204 1.14 -14.66 -13.67
N PRO A 205 1.53 -15.78 -14.33
CA PRO A 205 2.89 -16.30 -14.27
C PRO A 205 3.98 -15.36 -14.80
N ASP A 206 3.60 -14.21 -15.39
CA ASP A 206 4.53 -13.16 -15.84
C ASP A 206 4.49 -11.92 -14.91
N GLY A 207 3.71 -11.99 -13.82
CA GLY A 207 3.57 -10.96 -12.81
C GLY A 207 2.20 -10.30 -12.80
N PHE A 208 2.12 -9.10 -12.21
CA PHE A 208 0.87 -8.38 -12.05
C PHE A 208 0.45 -7.67 -13.33
N ALA A 209 -0.73 -8.03 -13.83
CA ALA A 209 -1.35 -7.44 -15.01
C ALA A 209 -2.49 -6.49 -14.61
N ALA A 210 -2.43 -5.25 -15.09
CA ALA A 210 -3.50 -4.27 -14.94
C ALA A 210 -3.68 -3.44 -16.22
N PRO A 211 -4.93 -3.06 -16.57
CA PRO A 211 -5.15 -2.11 -17.65
C PRO A 211 -4.42 -0.79 -17.38
N GLY A 212 -3.56 -0.37 -18.30
CA GLY A 212 -2.68 0.80 -18.12
C GLY A 212 -1.20 0.45 -18.06
N VAL A 213 -0.83 -0.77 -17.65
CA VAL A 213 0.58 -1.14 -17.43
C VAL A 213 1.41 -1.03 -18.71
N GLU A 214 0.92 -1.60 -19.83
CA GLU A 214 1.66 -1.53 -21.10
C GLU A 214 1.75 -0.11 -21.64
N GLN A 215 0.71 0.72 -21.42
CA GLN A 215 0.75 2.12 -21.80
C GLN A 215 1.79 2.89 -20.98
N ALA A 216 1.83 2.70 -19.66
CA ALA A 216 2.82 3.32 -18.78
C ALA A 216 4.26 2.90 -19.16
N ARG A 217 4.49 1.60 -19.43
CA ARG A 217 5.77 1.09 -19.93
C ARG A 217 6.17 1.73 -21.26
N ALA A 218 5.23 1.93 -22.18
CA ALA A 218 5.49 2.59 -23.46
C ALA A 218 5.87 4.07 -23.28
N VAL A 219 5.20 4.79 -22.38
CA VAL A 219 5.55 6.17 -22.01
C VAL A 219 6.99 6.23 -21.47
N HIS A 220 7.35 5.33 -20.55
CA HIS A 220 8.71 5.26 -20.00
C HIS A 220 9.76 5.00 -21.09
N ARG A 221 9.55 3.99 -21.96
CA ARG A 221 10.48 3.70 -23.08
C ARG A 221 10.69 4.91 -23.98
N ARG A 222 9.63 5.66 -24.28
CA ARG A 222 9.69 6.90 -25.08
C ARG A 222 10.55 7.96 -24.37
N ARG A 223 10.27 8.24 -23.10
CA ARG A 223 11.03 9.22 -22.28
C ARG A 223 12.51 8.87 -22.17
N THR A 224 12.84 7.61 -21.93
CA THR A 224 14.23 7.15 -21.86
C THR A 224 14.94 7.35 -23.20
N THR A 225 14.25 7.09 -24.32
CA THR A 225 14.81 7.32 -25.66
C THR A 225 15.03 8.81 -25.95
N GLU A 226 14.08 9.67 -25.58
CA GLU A 226 14.20 11.13 -25.68
C GLU A 226 15.41 11.64 -24.89
N ARG A 227 15.54 11.22 -23.61
CA ARG A 227 16.66 11.61 -22.73
C ARG A 227 18.01 11.16 -23.30
N ARG A 228 18.12 9.91 -23.77
CA ARG A 228 19.35 9.40 -24.39
C ARG A 228 19.70 10.17 -25.68
N THR A 229 18.71 10.53 -26.48
CA THR A 229 18.90 11.31 -27.71
C THR A 229 19.36 12.73 -27.39
N ALA A 230 18.76 13.39 -26.40
CA ALA A 230 19.17 14.71 -25.94
C ALA A 230 20.61 14.70 -25.38
N ALA A 231 20.94 13.72 -24.54
CA ALA A 231 22.29 13.57 -23.98
C ALA A 231 23.35 13.39 -25.08
N ARG A 232 23.05 12.59 -26.12
CA ARG A 232 23.95 12.42 -27.28
C ARG A 232 24.14 13.72 -28.06
N ARG A 233 23.08 14.53 -28.23
CA ARG A 233 23.20 15.85 -28.89
C ARG A 233 24.11 16.77 -28.09
N VAL A 234 23.93 16.86 -26.77
CA VAL A 234 24.79 17.69 -25.91
C VAL A 234 26.25 17.22 -25.96
N ALA A 235 26.49 15.91 -25.85
CA ALA A 235 27.85 15.35 -25.93
C ALA A 235 28.51 15.56 -27.30
N GLY A 236 27.75 15.47 -28.39
CA GLY A 236 28.25 15.74 -29.75
C GLY A 236 28.50 17.21 -30.07
N HIS A 237 28.00 18.14 -29.25
CA HIS A 237 28.25 19.58 -29.35
C HIS A 237 29.27 20.07 -28.31
N ALA A 238 29.89 19.18 -27.52
CA ALA A 238 30.97 19.55 -26.63
C ALA A 238 32.23 19.87 -27.45
N PRO A 239 32.81 21.08 -27.36
CA PRO A 239 34.00 21.44 -28.12
C PRO A 239 35.19 20.55 -27.70
N THR A 240 35.81 19.91 -28.68
CA THR A 240 37.05 19.15 -28.49
C THR A 240 38.24 20.08 -28.30
N GLY A 241 38.76 20.14 -27.07
CA GLY A 241 40.19 20.37 -26.80
C GLY A 241 40.63 21.79 -26.47
N PRO A 242 41.57 21.96 -25.51
CA PRO A 242 42.11 23.25 -25.09
C PRO A 242 43.14 23.76 -26.10
N GLU A 243 42.96 25.01 -26.53
CA GLU A 243 43.96 25.74 -27.31
C GLU A 243 45.17 26.02 -26.41
N GLN A 244 46.32 25.44 -26.78
CA GLN A 244 47.59 25.65 -26.09
C GLN A 244 47.97 27.14 -26.18
N LEU A 245 47.93 27.84 -25.04
CA LEU A 245 48.50 29.18 -24.90
C LEU A 245 50.04 29.08 -24.92
N THR A 246 50.63 29.26 -26.10
CA THR A 246 52.06 29.57 -26.24
C THR A 246 52.31 31.01 -25.81
N PHE A 247 53.07 31.20 -24.73
CA PHE A 247 53.62 32.50 -24.33
C PHE A 247 54.95 32.75 -25.07
N PRO A 248 55.16 33.90 -25.73
CA PRO A 248 56.47 34.29 -26.22
C PRO A 248 57.34 34.89 -25.09
N VAL A 249 58.64 34.67 -25.20
CA VAL A 249 59.73 35.13 -24.31
C VAL A 249 60.04 36.60 -24.54
#